data_AF-F5HLL0-F1
#
_entry.id   AF-F5HLL0-F1
#
_cell.length_a   1.000
_cell.length_b   1.000
_cell.length_c   1.000
_cell.angle_alpha   90.00
_cell.angle_beta   90.00
_cell.angle_gamma   90.00
#
_symmetry.space_group_name_H-M   'P 1'
#
loop_
_entity.id
_entity.type
_entity.pdbx_description
1 polymer ?
#
loop_
_entity_poly.entity_id
_entity_poly.type
_entity_poly.pdbx_seq_one_letter_code
_entity_poly.pdbx_strand_id
1 'polypeptide(L)'
;MSDGQETVPEGWEKRTSRSTGMTYYLNVYTKESQWDPPTAPAEPANTNEPHEVQCAHLLVKHNKSRRPSSWREENITRSKEEALEILESYRKKIQSNEATLQELAQRYSDCSSAKRGG
;
A
#
# COMPACT_ATOMS: atom_id res chain seq x y z
N MET A 1 -7.76 0.06 -50.80
CA MET A 1 -7.21 1.13 -49.95
C MET A 1 -6.40 0.45 -48.87
N SER A 2 -5.15 0.87 -48.71
CA SER A 2 -4.11 0.13 -47.99
C SER A 2 -4.36 0.16 -46.48
N ASP A 3 -4.75 -0.98 -45.90
CA ASP A 3 -4.66 -1.21 -44.46
C ASP A 3 -3.17 -1.29 -44.11
N GLY A 4 -2.59 -0.12 -43.79
CA GLY A 4 -1.28 -0.04 -43.18
C GLY A 4 -1.38 -0.69 -41.80
N GLN A 5 -0.94 -1.94 -41.70
CA GLN A 5 -0.59 -2.56 -40.42
C GLN A 5 0.51 -1.70 -39.79
N GLU A 6 0.08 -0.70 -39.03
CA GLU A 6 0.94 0.12 -38.20
C GLU A 6 1.46 -0.78 -37.08
N THR A 7 2.65 -1.34 -37.31
CA THR A 7 3.30 -2.26 -36.40
C THR A 7 3.66 -1.49 -35.14
N VAL A 8 2.98 -1.81 -34.03
CA VAL A 8 3.38 -1.31 -32.72
C VAL A 8 4.64 -2.06 -32.25
N PRO A 9 5.52 -1.42 -31.46
CA PRO A 9 6.67 -2.09 -30.88
C PRO A 9 6.28 -3.30 -30.05
N GLU A 10 7.23 -4.23 -29.86
CA GLU A 10 7.02 -5.48 -29.13
C GLU A 10 6.38 -5.24 -27.75
N GLY A 11 5.37 -6.04 -27.41
CA GLY A 11 4.67 -5.93 -26.13
C GLY A 11 3.62 -4.82 -26.03
N TRP A 12 3.34 -4.10 -27.12
CA TRP A 12 2.18 -3.21 -27.22
C TRP A 12 1.07 -3.84 -28.06
N GLU A 13 -0.18 -3.52 -27.74
CA GLU A 13 -1.36 -3.89 -28.52
C GLU A 13 -2.18 -2.64 -28.84
N LYS A 14 -2.38 -2.34 -30.13
CA LYS A 14 -3.26 -1.26 -30.59
C LYS A 14 -4.71 -1.70 -30.43
N ARG A 15 -5.52 -0.93 -29.69
CA ARG A 15 -6.94 -1.22 -29.45
C ARG A 15 -7.81 0.00 -29.72
N THR A 16 -9.08 -0.24 -29.98
CA THR A 16 -10.10 0.82 -30.12
C THR A 16 -11.01 0.83 -28.90
N SER A 17 -11.14 2.00 -28.27
CA SER A 17 -12.06 2.20 -27.15
C SER A 17 -13.50 1.99 -27.61
N ARG A 18 -14.25 1.15 -26.89
CA ARG A 18 -15.66 0.86 -27.20
C ARG A 18 -16.59 2.04 -26.92
N SER A 19 -16.23 2.91 -25.99
CA SER A 19 -17.05 4.05 -25.57
C SER A 19 -16.77 5.32 -26.38
N THR A 20 -15.52 5.53 -26.80
CA THR A 20 -15.10 6.77 -27.48
C THR A 20 -14.73 6.55 -28.94
N GLY A 21 -14.56 5.30 -29.39
CA GLY A 21 -14.08 4.98 -30.74
C GLY A 21 -12.61 5.34 -30.98
N MET A 22 -11.91 5.89 -29.97
CA MET A 22 -10.52 6.34 -30.09
C MET A 22 -9.55 5.17 -29.96
N THR A 23 -8.46 5.24 -30.71
CA THR A 23 -7.34 4.30 -30.61
C THR A 23 -6.55 4.56 -29.33
N TYR A 24 -6.21 3.50 -28.61
CA TYR A 24 -5.25 3.51 -27.51
C TYR A 24 -4.29 2.32 -27.65
N TYR A 25 -3.16 2.38 -26.95
CA TYR A 25 -2.11 1.37 -26.95
C TYR A 25 -2.03 0.75 -25.57
N LEU A 26 -2.11 -0.58 -25.50
CA LEU A 26 -2.09 -1.34 -24.27
C LEU A 26 -0.72 -2.02 -24.11
N ASN A 27 -0.04 -1.79 -23.00
CA ASN A 27 1.12 -2.58 -22.61
C ASN A 27 0.63 -3.98 -22.21
N VAL A 28 1.02 -5.01 -22.96
CA VAL A 28 0.54 -6.37 -22.74
C VAL A 28 1.06 -6.99 -21.44
N TYR A 29 2.17 -6.46 -20.91
CA TYR A 29 2.80 -6.91 -19.68
C TYR A 29 2.18 -6.24 -18.44
N THR A 30 2.05 -4.91 -18.42
CA THR A 30 1.55 -4.16 -17.24
C THR A 30 0.05 -3.94 -17.24
N LYS A 31 -0.62 -4.15 -18.40
CA LYS A 31 -2.02 -3.80 -18.65
C LYS A 31 -2.33 -2.29 -18.59
N GLU A 32 -1.31 -1.45 -18.57
CA GLU A 32 -1.49 0.00 -18.65
C GLU A 32 -1.80 0.42 -20.08
N SER A 33 -2.69 1.40 -20.22
CA SER A 33 -3.09 1.97 -21.50
C SER A 33 -2.58 3.39 -21.66
N GLN A 34 -2.13 3.74 -22.86
CA GLN A 34 -1.76 5.11 -23.24
C GLN A 34 -2.41 5.52 -24.56
N TRP A 35 -2.57 6.83 -24.77
CA TRP A 35 -3.16 7.37 -26.00
C TRP A 35 -2.12 7.61 -27.10
N ASP A 36 -0.91 8.01 -26.71
CA ASP A 36 0.18 8.28 -27.65
C ASP A 36 0.81 6.99 -28.19
N PRO A 37 1.18 6.93 -29.48
CA PRO A 37 1.84 5.77 -30.06
C PRO A 37 3.17 5.46 -29.35
N PRO A 38 3.38 4.23 -28.86
CA PRO A 38 4.63 3.83 -28.25
C PRO A 38 5.76 3.83 -29.28
N THR A 39 6.92 4.40 -28.91
CA THR A 39 8.11 4.47 -29.75
C THR A 39 9.15 3.40 -29.40
N ALA A 40 8.99 2.71 -28.26
CA ALA A 40 9.86 1.66 -27.77
C ALA A 40 9.04 0.41 -27.39
N PRO A 41 9.68 -0.79 -27.39
CA PRO A 41 9.06 -1.99 -26.85
C PRO A 41 8.51 -1.77 -25.44
N ALA A 42 7.38 -2.40 -25.13
CA ALA A 42 6.85 -2.38 -23.78
C ALA A 42 7.83 -3.11 -22.87
N GLU A 43 8.21 -2.47 -21.77
CA GLU A 43 8.95 -3.15 -20.73
C GLU A 43 7.97 -3.96 -19.89
N PRO A 44 8.33 -5.19 -19.49
CA PRO A 44 7.60 -5.87 -18.43
C PRO A 44 7.62 -4.98 -17.18
N ALA A 45 6.54 -5.00 -16.40
CA ALA A 45 6.59 -4.42 -15.06
C ALA A 45 7.86 -4.93 -14.39
N ASN A 46 8.58 -4.04 -13.70
CA ASN A 46 9.70 -4.44 -12.86
C ASN A 46 9.18 -5.49 -11.86
N THR A 47 9.35 -6.77 -12.18
CA THR A 47 8.92 -7.89 -11.33
C THR A 47 9.68 -7.92 -9.99
N ASN A 48 10.72 -7.10 -9.88
CA ASN A 48 11.47 -6.86 -8.65
C ASN A 48 10.84 -5.83 -7.71
N GLU A 49 9.81 -5.08 -8.14
CA GLU A 49 9.04 -4.22 -7.24
C GLU A 49 7.81 -4.97 -6.74
N PRO A 50 7.65 -5.13 -5.42
CA PRO A 50 6.48 -5.81 -4.88
C PRO A 50 5.22 -4.98 -5.18
N HIS A 51 4.33 -5.54 -6.01
CA HIS A 51 3.00 -4.97 -6.30
C HIS A 51 2.13 -4.82 -5.04
N GLU A 52 2.42 -5.60 -3.99
CA GLU A 52 1.76 -5.56 -2.69
C GLU A 52 2.79 -5.69 -1.57
N VAL A 53 2.55 -4.99 -0.46
CA VAL A 53 3.39 -5.08 0.75
C VAL A 53 2.60 -5.64 1.91
N GLN A 54 3.27 -6.43 2.75
CA GLN A 54 2.72 -6.87 4.03
C GLN A 54 3.34 -6.03 5.15
N CYS A 55 2.49 -5.35 5.92
CA CYS A 55 2.90 -4.53 7.04
C CYS A 55 2.18 -4.99 8.31
N ALA A 56 2.88 -4.92 9.44
CA ALA A 56 2.28 -4.96 10.76
C ALA A 56 2.31 -3.55 11.36
N HIS A 57 1.39 -3.25 12.29
CA HIS A 57 1.43 -1.97 12.98
C HIS A 57 1.22 -2.10 14.49
N LEU A 58 1.60 -1.04 15.21
CA LEU A 58 1.29 -0.87 16.62
C LEU A 58 0.60 0.47 16.79
N LEU A 59 -0.70 0.43 17.07
CA LEU A 59 -1.51 1.62 17.35
C LEU A 59 -1.60 1.89 18.86
N VAL A 60 -1.32 3.13 19.28
CA VAL A 60 -1.67 3.66 20.60
C VAL A 60 -2.65 4.82 20.40
N LYS A 61 -3.87 4.69 20.95
CA LYS A 61 -4.89 5.74 20.84
C LYS A 61 -4.71 6.79 21.93
N HIS A 62 -5.39 7.92 21.74
CA HIS A 62 -5.49 9.04 22.69
C HIS A 62 -6.94 9.58 22.71
N ASN A 63 -7.24 10.47 23.65
CA ASN A 63 -8.57 11.05 23.87
C ASN A 63 -9.16 11.76 22.64
N LYS A 64 -8.32 12.37 21.79
CA LYS A 64 -8.70 12.96 20.49
C LYS A 64 -8.81 11.97 19.32
N SER A 65 -8.67 10.65 19.55
CA SER A 65 -8.89 9.65 18.50
C SER A 65 -10.36 9.63 18.09
N ARG A 66 -10.67 9.43 16.80
CA ARG A 66 -12.07 9.35 16.31
C ARG A 66 -12.95 8.40 17.14
N ARG A 67 -12.37 7.31 17.64
CA ARG A 67 -13.01 6.39 18.58
C ARG A 67 -12.05 6.06 19.73
N PRO A 68 -12.09 6.80 20.85
CA PRO A 68 -11.16 6.65 21.98
C PRO A 68 -11.55 5.46 22.87
N SER A 69 -11.57 4.28 22.27
CA SER A 69 -11.95 3.00 22.88
C SER A 69 -11.29 1.87 22.09
N SER A 70 -10.81 0.82 22.78
CA SER A 70 -10.20 -0.37 22.18
C SER A 70 -10.62 -1.63 22.93
N TRP A 71 -10.16 -2.79 22.47
CA TRP A 71 -10.35 -4.05 23.18
C TRP A 71 -9.60 -4.09 24.53
N ARG A 72 -8.61 -3.21 24.71
CA ARG A 72 -7.79 -3.10 25.93
C ARG A 72 -8.40 -2.17 26.96
N GLU A 73 -9.11 -1.14 26.49
CA GLU A 73 -9.59 -0.06 27.33
C GLU A 73 -10.86 0.55 26.73
N GLU A 74 -11.96 0.48 27.47
CA GLU A 74 -13.26 0.94 27.00
C GLU A 74 -13.30 2.48 26.80
N ASN A 75 -12.61 3.24 27.67
CA ASN A 75 -12.54 4.70 27.60
C ASN A 75 -11.09 5.18 27.72
N ILE A 76 -10.52 5.61 26.59
CA ILE A 76 -9.14 6.05 26.48
C ILE A 76 -9.03 7.55 26.77
N THR A 77 -8.43 7.88 27.91
CA THR A 77 -8.34 9.26 28.42
C THR A 77 -6.99 9.94 28.19
N ARG A 78 -5.93 9.15 27.91
CA ARG A 78 -4.58 9.66 27.70
C ARG A 78 -4.51 10.71 26.58
N SER A 79 -3.68 11.71 26.77
CA SER A 79 -3.40 12.78 25.81
C SER A 79 -2.66 12.27 24.57
N LYS A 80 -2.56 13.13 23.55
CA LYS A 80 -1.80 12.81 22.32
C LYS A 80 -0.31 12.71 22.63
N GLU A 81 0.15 13.55 23.55
CA GLU A 81 1.53 13.65 24.01
C GLU A 81 1.94 12.38 24.77
N GLU A 82 1.12 11.92 25.72
CA GLU A 82 1.34 10.64 26.42
C GLU A 82 1.32 9.44 25.45
N ALA A 83 0.40 9.42 24.49
CA ALA A 83 0.37 8.36 23.48
C ALA A 83 1.64 8.35 22.61
N LEU A 84 2.19 9.51 22.30
CA LEU A 84 3.45 9.65 21.57
C LEU A 84 4.65 9.17 22.42
N GLU A 85 4.71 9.54 23.69
CA GLU A 85 5.74 9.06 24.62
C GLU A 85 5.73 7.54 24.76
N ILE A 86 4.54 6.94 24.85
CA ILE A 86 4.37 5.48 24.85
C ILE A 86 4.91 4.88 23.55
N LEU A 87 4.53 5.43 22.38
CA LEU A 87 5.01 4.94 21.08
C LEU A 87 6.53 5.06 20.93
N GLU A 88 7.13 6.16 21.37
CA GLU A 88 8.58 6.35 21.35
C GLU A 88 9.29 5.37 22.30
N SER A 89 8.68 5.03 23.44
CA SER A 89 9.21 3.99 24.32
C SER A 89 9.23 2.61 23.63
N TYR A 90 8.16 2.25 22.90
CA TYR A 90 8.09 1.00 22.14
C TYR A 90 9.08 0.99 20.98
N ARG A 91 9.21 2.11 20.27
CA ARG A 91 10.21 2.26 19.21
C ARG A 91 11.62 2.03 19.74
N LYS A 92 11.97 2.62 20.89
CA LYS A 92 13.27 2.40 21.54
C LYS A 92 13.51 0.93 21.87
N LYS A 93 12.52 0.23 22.42
CA LYS A 93 12.60 -1.21 22.73
C LYS A 93 12.81 -2.09 21.49
N ILE A 94 12.16 -1.73 20.37
CA ILE A 94 12.35 -2.42 19.09
C ILE A 94 13.76 -2.16 18.56
N GLN A 95 14.21 -0.90 18.59
CA GLN A 95 15.55 -0.52 18.12
C GLN A 95 16.68 -1.11 18.97
N SER A 96 16.46 -1.31 20.27
CA SER A 96 17.42 -1.94 21.17
C SER A 96 17.37 -3.48 21.17
N ASN A 97 16.49 -4.10 20.36
CA ASN A 97 16.20 -5.53 20.36
C ASN A 97 15.73 -6.07 21.74
N GLU A 98 15.18 -5.23 22.62
CA GLU A 98 14.58 -5.67 23.89
C GLU A 98 13.23 -6.39 23.67
N ALA A 99 12.49 -5.99 22.63
CA ALA A 99 11.22 -6.60 22.25
C ALA A 99 10.97 -6.45 20.75
N THR A 100 10.23 -7.39 20.18
CA THR A 100 9.81 -7.33 18.77
C THR A 100 8.54 -6.49 18.58
N LEU A 101 8.32 -5.98 17.36
CA LEU A 101 7.06 -5.30 17.00
C LEU A 101 5.84 -6.18 17.30
N GLN A 102 5.92 -7.46 16.92
CA GLN A 102 4.85 -8.43 17.09
C GLN A 102 4.44 -8.59 18.56
N GLU A 103 5.43 -8.75 19.44
CA GLU A 103 5.19 -8.91 20.88
C GLU A 103 4.58 -7.67 21.53
N LEU A 104 5.02 -6.47 21.11
CA LEU A 104 4.50 -5.22 21.61
C LEU A 104 3.09 -4.94 21.05
N ALA A 105 2.86 -5.24 19.77
CA ALA A 105 1.55 -5.08 19.15
C ALA A 105 0.49 -6.00 19.77
N GLN A 106 0.82 -7.27 20.02
CA GLN A 106 -0.07 -8.23 20.68
C GLN A 106 -0.53 -7.76 22.07
N ARG A 107 0.39 -7.17 22.84
CA ARG A 107 0.13 -6.75 24.23
C ARG A 107 -0.49 -5.36 24.34
N TYR A 108 -0.05 -4.43 23.51
CA TYR A 108 -0.27 -3.01 23.74
C TYR A 108 -1.01 -2.28 22.63
N SER A 109 -1.22 -2.89 21.46
CA SER A 109 -1.91 -2.18 20.39
C SER A 109 -3.41 -2.03 20.65
N ASP A 110 -3.91 -0.81 20.50
CA ASP A 110 -5.34 -0.44 20.52
C ASP A 110 -6.08 -0.78 19.21
N CYS A 111 -5.43 -1.46 18.26
CA CYS A 111 -6.04 -2.02 17.06
C CYS A 111 -6.43 -3.48 17.28
N SER A 112 -7.48 -3.96 16.60
CA SER A 112 -7.88 -5.36 16.63
C SER A 112 -6.89 -6.29 15.91
N SER A 113 -5.96 -5.76 15.12
CA SER A 113 -4.87 -6.54 14.52
C SER A 113 -3.86 -7.04 15.55
N ALA A 114 -3.89 -6.53 16.79
CA ALA A 114 -3.08 -7.02 17.92
C ALA A 114 -3.10 -8.56 18.02
N LYS A 115 -4.27 -9.19 17.85
CA LYS A 115 -4.43 -10.65 17.90
C LYS A 115 -3.57 -11.43 16.87
N ARG A 116 -3.05 -10.75 15.84
CA ARG A 116 -2.20 -11.31 14.76
C ARG A 116 -0.77 -10.78 14.78
N GLY A 117 -0.36 -10.01 15.81
CA GLY A 117 0.96 -9.40 15.82
C GLY A 117 1.05 -7.99 15.24
N GLY A 118 -0.09 -7.34 15.04
CA GLY A 118 -0.14 -6.02 14.40
C GLY A 118 -0.52 -6.08 12.95
#